data_AF-A0A3D3XGE0-F1
#
_entry.id   AF-A0A3D3XGE0-F1
#
_cell.length_a   1.000
_cell.length_b   1.000
_cell.length_c   1.000
_cell.angle_alpha   90.00
_cell.angle_beta   90.00
_cell.angle_gamma   90.00
#
_symmetry.space_group_name_H-M   'P 1'
#
loop_
_entity.id
_entity.type
_entity.pdbx_description
1 polymer ?
#
loop_
_entity_poly.entity_id
_entity_poly.type
_entity_poly.pdbx_seq_one_letter_code
_entity_poly.pdbx_strand_id
1 'polypeptide(L)'
;GSGWVRGVLDYEGSNSHNTNLVNLNNPEYAKLWPYTTAVGIYRCPADKSYVTIKGKRHQRVRSVSMSQAMNSRNDWLSHITKKEYIVFRKMSDINRMGHSEAFVFINEHPDSLNYADLAVAMNDDAPPQGIMIIDYPASNHNGAGAMSFADGHVEMHKWLDQRTIPAWNNSKLKLAVSSPNNKDMIFMSQHSSVRLHSD
;
A
#
# COMPACT_ATOMS: atom_id res chain seq x y z
N GLY A 1 -12.68 -8.29 7.93
CA GLY A 1 -12.40 -7.38 9.07
C GLY A 1 -12.38 -5.94 8.56
N SER A 2 -12.59 -4.94 9.41
CA SER A 2 -12.27 -3.56 9.04
C SER A 2 -10.76 -3.38 9.13
N GLY A 3 -10.11 -3.04 8.01
CA GLY A 3 -8.72 -2.57 8.02
C GLY A 3 -8.59 -1.26 8.79
N TRP A 4 -7.43 -0.60 8.68
CA TRP A 4 -7.22 0.70 9.33
C TRP A 4 -8.17 1.80 8.80
N VAL A 5 -8.66 1.63 7.57
CA VAL A 5 -9.72 2.45 6.95
C VAL A 5 -10.71 1.56 6.19
N ARG A 6 -12.00 1.91 6.19
CA ARG A 6 -13.05 1.13 5.52
C ARG A 6 -13.06 1.43 4.02
N GLY A 7 -13.54 0.44 3.27
CA GLY A 7 -13.96 0.58 1.88
C GLY A 7 -13.06 -0.18 0.94
N VAL A 8 -13.66 -0.66 -0.15
CA VAL A 8 -12.97 -1.32 -1.26
C VAL A 8 -13.18 -0.42 -2.46
N LEU A 9 -12.10 0.16 -2.99
CA LEU A 9 -12.19 1.01 -4.17
C LEU A 9 -12.07 0.16 -5.44
N ASP A 10 -12.77 0.60 -6.48
CA ASP A 10 -12.70 0.05 -7.82
C ASP A 10 -13.10 1.14 -8.83
N TYR A 11 -13.59 0.74 -10.00
CA TYR A 11 -14.10 1.65 -11.02
C TYR A 11 -15.57 1.39 -11.37
N GLU A 12 -16.28 0.65 -10.50
CA GLU A 12 -17.71 0.37 -10.66
C GLU A 12 -18.53 1.56 -10.16
N GLY A 13 -19.31 2.19 -11.04
CA GLY A 13 -20.11 3.36 -10.70
C GLY A 13 -21.21 3.13 -9.66
N SER A 14 -21.60 1.87 -9.44
CA SER A 14 -22.54 1.46 -8.39
C SER A 14 -21.89 1.29 -7.02
N ASN A 15 -20.56 1.14 -6.95
CA ASN A 15 -19.84 0.99 -5.70
C ASN A 15 -19.71 2.35 -5.00
N SER A 16 -20.47 2.53 -3.91
CA SER A 16 -20.49 3.76 -3.13
C SER A 16 -19.18 4.03 -2.38
N HIS A 17 -18.33 3.02 -2.13
CA HIS A 17 -17.05 3.22 -1.46
C HIS A 17 -16.13 4.16 -2.23
N ASN A 18 -16.26 4.22 -3.55
CA ASN A 18 -15.49 5.13 -4.40
C ASN A 18 -15.62 6.59 -3.98
N THR A 19 -16.78 7.01 -3.47
CA THR A 19 -17.07 8.43 -3.17
C THR A 19 -17.47 8.69 -1.72
N ASN A 20 -17.54 7.66 -0.86
CA ASN A 20 -18.08 7.78 0.49
C ASN A 20 -17.04 8.27 1.51
N LEU A 21 -17.11 9.56 1.88
CA LEU A 21 -16.25 10.17 2.91
C LEU A 21 -16.52 9.67 4.34
N VAL A 22 -17.68 9.07 4.62
CA VAL A 22 -17.99 8.51 5.96
C VAL A 22 -17.01 7.40 6.32
N ASN A 23 -16.51 6.67 5.33
CA ASN A 23 -15.49 5.65 5.53
C ASN A 23 -14.15 6.23 6.03
N LEU A 24 -13.92 7.54 5.89
CA LEU A 24 -12.69 8.23 6.24
C LEU A 24 -12.83 9.14 7.48
N ASN A 25 -14.06 9.51 7.86
CA ASN A 25 -14.32 10.48 8.94
C ASN A 25 -15.19 9.95 10.10
N ASN A 26 -15.30 8.63 10.21
CA ASN A 26 -16.00 7.97 11.30
C ASN A 26 -15.03 7.02 12.02
N PRO A 27 -14.86 7.11 13.36
CA PRO A 27 -13.91 6.30 14.11
C PRO A 27 -14.21 4.78 14.10
N GLU A 28 -15.44 4.38 13.80
CA GLU A 28 -15.78 2.97 13.58
C GLU A 28 -15.09 2.42 12.32
N TYR A 29 -14.87 3.29 11.32
CA TYR A 29 -14.45 2.95 9.96
C TYR A 29 -13.01 3.36 9.65
N ALA A 30 -12.52 4.45 10.26
CA ALA A 30 -11.21 5.03 10.07
C ALA A 30 -10.49 5.13 11.42
N LYS A 31 -9.55 4.23 11.68
CA LYS A 31 -8.91 4.06 13.00
C LYS A 31 -8.04 5.24 13.42
N LEU A 32 -7.60 6.06 12.47
CA LEU A 32 -6.84 7.27 12.74
C LEU A 32 -7.72 8.50 13.00
N TRP A 33 -9.01 8.47 12.66
CA TRP A 33 -9.89 9.64 12.76
C TRP A 33 -9.93 10.31 14.14
N PRO A 34 -9.91 9.58 15.28
CA PRO A 34 -9.80 10.20 16.60
C PRO A 34 -8.55 11.07 16.79
N TYR A 35 -7.50 10.84 16.00
CA TYR A 35 -6.21 11.54 16.07
C TYR A 35 -6.01 12.51 14.90
N THR A 36 -6.74 12.32 13.80
CA THR A 36 -6.61 13.10 12.58
C THR A 36 -7.99 13.50 12.05
N THR A 37 -8.37 14.77 12.22
CA THR A 37 -9.70 15.26 11.80
C THR A 37 -9.72 15.84 10.39
N ALA A 38 -8.73 15.52 9.56
CA ALA A 38 -8.57 16.04 8.21
C ALA A 38 -8.69 14.92 7.18
N VAL A 39 -9.82 14.81 6.49
CA VAL A 39 -10.07 13.77 5.47
C VAL A 39 -9.06 13.82 4.32
N GLY A 40 -8.48 15.00 4.04
CA GLY A 40 -7.50 15.17 2.97
C GLY A 40 -6.25 14.32 3.12
N ILE A 41 -5.91 13.85 4.32
CA ILE A 41 -4.69 13.03 4.55
C ILE A 41 -4.76 11.63 3.93
N TYR A 42 -5.96 11.13 3.63
CA TYR A 42 -6.14 9.79 3.05
C TYR A 42 -5.85 9.75 1.54
N ARG A 43 -5.55 10.90 0.93
CA ARG A 43 -5.40 11.03 -0.51
C ARG A 43 -4.24 11.95 -0.89
N CYS A 44 -3.43 11.48 -1.82
CA CYS A 44 -2.42 12.29 -2.47
C CYS A 44 -3.07 13.35 -3.38
N PRO A 45 -2.68 14.62 -3.29
CA PRO A 45 -3.13 15.67 -4.20
C PRO A 45 -2.84 15.39 -5.69
N ALA A 46 -1.81 14.58 -5.98
CA ALA A 46 -1.47 14.16 -7.35
C ALA A 46 -2.28 12.95 -7.83
N ASP A 47 -3.06 12.28 -6.97
CA ASP A 47 -4.02 11.28 -7.43
C ASP A 47 -5.23 11.99 -8.04
N LYS A 48 -5.44 11.80 -9.35
CA LYS A 48 -6.58 12.36 -10.10
C LYS A 48 -7.62 11.28 -10.45
N SER A 49 -7.56 10.13 -9.77
CA SER A 49 -8.42 8.96 -10.04
C SER A 49 -9.89 9.23 -9.80
N TYR A 50 -10.70 8.67 -10.70
CA TYR A 50 -12.13 8.90 -10.71
C TYR A 50 -12.90 7.64 -11.11
N VAL A 51 -14.14 7.57 -10.65
CA VAL A 51 -15.14 6.60 -11.11
C VAL A 51 -16.20 7.34 -11.94
N THR A 52 -16.81 6.66 -12.90
CA THR A 52 -17.95 7.22 -13.65
C THR A 52 -19.27 6.76 -13.05
N ILE A 53 -20.07 7.70 -12.54
CA ILE A 53 -21.39 7.45 -11.96
C ILE A 53 -22.42 8.16 -12.83
N LYS A 54 -23.33 7.41 -13.46
CA LYS A 54 -24.38 7.96 -14.34
C LYS A 54 -23.83 8.94 -15.40
N GLY A 55 -22.71 8.58 -16.02
CA GLY A 55 -22.04 9.38 -17.07
C GLY A 55 -21.24 10.58 -16.56
N LYS A 56 -21.12 10.79 -15.24
CA LYS A 56 -20.32 11.89 -14.65
C LYS A 56 -19.11 11.34 -13.93
N ARG A 57 -17.99 12.06 -14.00
CA ARG A 57 -16.76 11.71 -13.28
C ARG A 57 -16.86 12.16 -11.83
N HIS A 58 -16.58 11.26 -10.89
CA HIS A 58 -16.48 11.53 -9.48
C HIS A 58 -15.10 11.08 -8.99
N GLN A 59 -14.39 11.97 -8.31
CA GLN A 59 -13.07 11.66 -7.78
C GLN A 59 -13.18 10.58 -6.70
N ARG A 60 -12.22 9.63 -6.69
CA ARG A 60 -12.18 8.63 -5.64
C ARG A 60 -11.65 9.21 -4.32
N VAL A 61 -12.08 8.65 -3.19
CA VAL A 61 -11.91 9.29 -1.87
C VAL A 61 -10.53 9.14 -1.23
N ARG A 62 -9.73 8.14 -1.64
CA ARG A 62 -8.42 7.86 -1.04
C ARG A 62 -7.43 7.29 -2.05
N SER A 63 -6.15 7.40 -1.71
CA SER A 63 -5.03 6.81 -2.46
C SER A 63 -3.90 6.30 -1.56
N VAL A 64 -3.97 6.59 -0.26
CA VAL A 64 -2.98 6.15 0.73
C VAL A 64 -3.35 4.75 1.20
N SER A 65 -2.35 3.88 1.25
CA SER A 65 -2.41 2.52 1.78
C SER A 65 -1.40 2.36 2.91
N MET A 66 -1.69 1.44 3.83
CA MET A 66 -0.80 1.05 4.92
C MET A 66 -0.09 -0.26 4.56
N SER A 67 1.16 -0.43 4.97
CA SER A 67 1.88 -1.71 4.83
C SER A 67 1.07 -2.87 5.44
N GLN A 68 0.98 -4.00 4.75
CA GLN A 68 0.41 -5.21 5.35
C GLN A 68 1.23 -5.75 6.54
N ALA A 69 2.49 -5.33 6.71
CA ALA A 69 3.25 -5.64 7.92
C ALA A 69 2.71 -4.91 9.16
N MET A 70 1.92 -3.85 9.02
CA MET A 70 1.38 -3.07 10.14
C MET A 70 0.02 -3.64 10.58
N ASN A 71 0.07 -4.64 11.46
CA ASN A 71 -1.10 -5.25 12.09
C ASN A 71 -2.15 -5.85 11.12
N SER A 72 -1.78 -6.24 9.90
CA SER A 72 -2.71 -6.96 9.00
C SER A 72 -3.06 -8.35 9.52
N ARG A 73 -4.27 -8.85 9.23
CA ARG A 73 -4.64 -10.26 9.55
C ARG A 73 -4.32 -11.22 8.42
N ASN A 74 -4.25 -10.71 7.20
CA ASN A 74 -3.93 -11.45 5.99
C ASN A 74 -2.86 -10.66 5.25
N ASP A 75 -1.68 -11.23 5.11
CA ASP A 75 -0.55 -10.59 4.46
C ASP A 75 0.05 -11.50 3.38
N TRP A 76 0.89 -10.91 2.54
CA TRP A 76 1.64 -11.60 1.50
C TRP A 76 3.12 -11.79 1.84
N LEU A 77 3.56 -11.48 3.07
CA LEU A 77 4.98 -11.43 3.43
C LEU A 77 5.66 -12.77 3.11
N SER A 78 5.05 -13.89 3.51
CA SER A 78 5.58 -15.25 3.31
C SER A 78 5.38 -15.81 1.89
N HIS A 79 4.80 -15.05 0.95
CA HIS A 79 4.32 -15.61 -0.31
C HIS A 79 5.44 -16.19 -1.19
N ILE A 80 6.58 -15.50 -1.30
CA ILE A 80 7.70 -15.93 -2.16
C ILE A 80 8.59 -16.93 -1.43
N THR A 81 9.15 -16.53 -0.28
CA THR A 81 10.18 -17.32 0.42
C THR A 81 9.63 -18.52 1.19
N LYS A 82 8.33 -18.54 1.48
CA LYS A 82 7.67 -19.52 2.35
C LYS A 82 8.21 -19.52 3.80
N LYS A 83 8.94 -18.48 4.20
CA LYS A 83 9.42 -18.25 5.56
C LYS A 83 8.46 -17.36 6.34
N GLU A 84 8.54 -17.39 7.67
CA GLU A 84 7.69 -16.55 8.53
C GLU A 84 8.33 -15.18 8.77
N TYR A 85 7.51 -14.14 8.71
CA TYR A 85 7.90 -12.75 8.92
C TYR A 85 7.04 -12.10 10.00
N ILE A 86 7.53 -11.01 10.57
CA ILE A 86 6.81 -10.30 11.61
C ILE A 86 5.72 -9.45 10.98
N VAL A 87 4.48 -9.68 11.39
CA VAL A 87 3.44 -8.65 11.32
C VAL A 87 3.51 -7.85 12.62
N PHE A 88 3.90 -6.58 12.54
CA PHE A 88 4.03 -5.69 13.70
C PHE A 88 2.66 -5.42 14.32
N ARG A 89 2.39 -6.00 15.49
CA ARG A 89 1.12 -5.85 16.23
C ARG A 89 1.20 -4.73 17.25
N LYS A 90 2.41 -4.46 17.75
CA LYS A 90 2.71 -3.44 18.75
C LYS A 90 4.05 -2.78 18.43
N MET A 91 4.28 -1.58 18.98
CA MET A 91 5.50 -0.81 18.77
C MET A 91 6.78 -1.59 19.10
N SER A 92 6.75 -2.44 20.13
CA SER A 92 7.91 -3.26 20.48
C SER A 92 8.30 -4.29 19.42
N ASP A 93 7.38 -4.69 18.55
CA ASP A 93 7.68 -5.61 17.45
C ASP A 93 8.54 -4.91 16.39
N ILE A 94 8.30 -3.61 16.17
CA ILE A 94 9.02 -2.76 15.21
C ILE A 94 10.51 -2.64 15.60
N ASN A 95 10.84 -2.74 16.89
CA ASN A 95 12.24 -2.75 17.36
C ASN A 95 13.11 -3.82 16.67
N ARG A 96 12.52 -4.92 16.18
CA ARG A 96 13.27 -5.97 15.48
C ARG A 96 13.77 -5.55 14.11
N MET A 97 13.12 -4.55 13.51
CA MET A 97 13.48 -3.97 12.22
C MET A 97 14.19 -2.62 12.39
N GLY A 98 13.77 -1.83 13.38
CA GLY A 98 14.13 -0.44 13.53
C GLY A 98 12.99 0.46 13.05
N HIS A 99 12.69 1.51 13.82
CA HIS A 99 11.58 2.41 13.53
C HIS A 99 11.82 3.25 12.26
N SER A 100 13.08 3.55 11.93
CA SER A 100 13.45 4.24 10.69
C SER A 100 13.32 3.33 9.46
N GLU A 101 13.38 2.02 9.60
CA GLU A 101 13.40 1.10 8.46
C GLU A 101 11.99 0.59 8.10
N ALA A 102 11.09 0.51 9.07
CA ALA A 102 9.75 -0.05 8.88
C ALA A 102 8.80 0.99 8.26
N PHE A 103 8.44 0.82 6.98
CA PHE A 103 7.49 1.73 6.34
C PHE A 103 6.05 1.46 6.82
N VAL A 104 5.29 2.55 6.99
CA VAL A 104 3.91 2.53 7.50
C VAL A 104 2.92 2.84 6.39
N PHE A 105 2.99 4.04 5.79
CA PHE A 105 2.07 4.46 4.72
C PHE A 105 2.79 4.75 3.42
N ILE A 106 2.09 4.51 2.32
CA ILE A 106 2.53 4.78 0.96
C ILE A 106 1.32 5.16 0.10
N ASN A 107 1.53 5.97 -0.94
CA ASN A 107 0.53 6.12 -1.99
C ASN A 107 0.54 4.87 -2.87
N GLU A 108 -0.62 4.23 -3.03
CA GLU A 108 -0.77 3.08 -3.91
C GLU A 108 -1.27 3.52 -5.30
N HIS A 109 -0.84 2.80 -6.34
CA HIS A 109 -1.24 3.08 -7.70
C HIS A 109 -2.77 3.04 -7.82
N PRO A 110 -3.42 4.06 -8.43
CA PRO A 110 -4.87 4.13 -8.50
C PRO A 110 -5.55 2.86 -9.02
N ASP A 111 -4.96 2.24 -10.04
CA ASP A 111 -5.49 1.03 -10.65
C ASP A 111 -5.20 -0.27 -9.87
N SER A 112 -4.34 -0.22 -8.86
CA SER A 112 -4.06 -1.33 -7.91
C SER A 112 -4.97 -1.24 -6.68
N LEU A 113 -5.19 -0.02 -6.21
CA LEU A 113 -5.85 0.33 -4.96
C LEU A 113 -7.18 -0.39 -4.76
N ASN A 114 -7.24 -1.20 -3.71
CA ASN A 114 -8.45 -1.92 -3.30
C ASN A 114 -8.84 -1.59 -1.83
N TYR A 115 -8.24 -2.22 -0.83
CA TYR A 115 -8.63 -2.23 0.59
C TYR A 115 -7.83 -1.27 1.48
N ALA A 116 -6.89 -0.51 0.89
CA ALA A 116 -5.95 0.38 1.59
C ALA A 116 -4.82 -0.33 2.35
N ASP A 117 -4.53 -1.59 2.06
CA ASP A 117 -3.41 -2.32 2.61
C ASP A 117 -2.48 -2.76 1.46
N LEU A 118 -1.31 -2.13 1.38
CA LEU A 118 -0.36 -2.42 0.31
C LEU A 118 0.44 -3.68 0.67
N ALA A 119 0.29 -4.70 -0.16
CA ALA A 119 0.97 -5.98 -0.03
C ALA A 119 2.37 -5.96 -0.65
N VAL A 120 3.34 -6.44 0.12
CA VAL A 120 4.70 -6.72 -0.34
C VAL A 120 5.05 -8.14 0.07
N ALA A 121 5.51 -8.94 -0.89
CA ALA A 121 6.05 -10.26 -0.60
C ALA A 121 7.54 -10.15 -0.30
N MET A 122 7.96 -10.74 0.82
CA MET A 122 9.35 -10.72 1.23
C MET A 122 10.19 -11.55 0.28
N ASN A 123 11.42 -11.10 0.01
CA ASN A 123 12.29 -11.70 -1.01
C ASN A 123 13.75 -11.89 -0.56
N ASP A 124 14.03 -11.80 0.73
CA ASP A 124 15.32 -12.17 1.30
C ASP A 124 15.69 -13.62 0.96
N ASP A 125 16.88 -13.79 0.39
CA ASP A 125 17.42 -15.04 -0.14
C ASP A 125 16.56 -15.72 -1.24
N ALA A 126 15.52 -15.06 -1.75
CA ALA A 126 14.73 -15.60 -2.84
C ALA A 126 15.53 -15.51 -4.15
N PRO A 127 15.40 -16.51 -5.05
CA PRO A 127 15.94 -16.37 -6.41
C PRO A 127 15.37 -15.11 -7.07
N PRO A 128 16.19 -14.26 -7.71
CA PRO A 128 15.72 -13.04 -8.34
C PRO A 128 14.58 -13.25 -9.35
N GLN A 129 14.48 -14.45 -9.92
CA GLN A 129 13.42 -14.86 -10.85
C GLN A 129 12.05 -15.02 -10.18
N GLY A 130 12.01 -15.24 -8.86
CA GLY A 130 10.78 -15.41 -8.08
C GLY A 130 10.16 -14.09 -7.58
N ILE A 131 10.80 -12.94 -7.82
CA ILE A 131 10.30 -11.64 -7.39
C ILE A 131 8.97 -11.32 -8.11
N MET A 132 8.03 -10.75 -7.37
CA MET A 132 6.69 -10.39 -7.83
C MET A 132 6.32 -8.97 -7.39
N ILE A 133 5.42 -8.34 -8.14
CA ILE A 133 4.66 -7.19 -7.67
C ILE A 133 3.30 -7.74 -7.21
N ILE A 134 2.99 -7.58 -5.92
CA ILE A 134 1.66 -7.96 -5.39
C ILE A 134 0.70 -6.80 -5.64
N ASP A 135 0.96 -5.67 -4.95
CA ASP A 135 0.31 -4.38 -5.19
C ASP A 135 1.34 -3.37 -5.72
N TYR A 136 0.85 -2.35 -6.42
CA TYR A 136 1.72 -1.38 -7.09
C TYR A 136 1.83 -0.09 -6.26
N PRO A 137 3.03 0.41 -5.95
CA PRO A 137 3.16 1.77 -5.43
C PRO A 137 2.74 2.79 -6.50
N ALA A 138 2.28 3.96 -6.06
CA ALA A 138 2.00 5.06 -6.98
C ALA A 138 3.30 5.64 -7.54
N SER A 139 3.24 6.08 -8.80
CA SER A 139 4.33 6.67 -9.57
C SER A 139 4.03 8.10 -10.03
N ASN A 140 2.98 8.71 -9.47
CA ASN A 140 2.42 10.01 -9.88
C ASN A 140 3.28 11.23 -9.51
N HIS A 141 4.43 11.04 -8.84
CA HIS A 141 5.43 12.08 -8.58
C HIS A 141 6.64 11.93 -9.51
N ASN A 142 6.44 12.08 -10.82
CA ASN A 142 7.49 11.88 -11.83
C ASN A 142 8.16 10.50 -11.69
N GLY A 143 7.38 9.42 -11.65
CA GLY A 143 7.91 8.06 -11.46
C GLY A 143 8.41 7.76 -10.04
N ALA A 144 8.07 8.60 -9.05
CA ALA A 144 8.38 8.37 -7.64
C ALA A 144 7.11 8.21 -6.80
N GLY A 145 7.27 7.62 -5.61
CA GLY A 145 6.27 7.52 -4.56
C GLY A 145 6.82 8.06 -3.23
N ALA A 146 5.91 8.46 -2.33
CA ALA A 146 6.25 8.88 -0.97
C ALA A 146 5.98 7.73 0.00
N MET A 147 6.95 7.42 0.86
CA MET A 147 6.85 6.42 1.93
C MET A 147 7.08 7.09 3.28
N SER A 148 6.23 6.78 4.25
CA SER A 148 6.43 7.19 5.64
C SER A 148 6.92 6.01 6.47
N PHE A 149 7.69 6.30 7.52
CA PHE A 149 8.31 5.30 8.37
C PHE A 149 7.84 5.42 9.82
N ALA A 150 8.09 4.37 10.61
CA ALA A 150 7.53 4.24 11.96
C ALA A 150 8.12 5.23 12.98
N ASP A 151 9.25 5.88 12.68
CA ASP A 151 9.80 7.01 13.45
C ASP A 151 9.19 8.38 13.07
N GLY A 152 8.33 8.40 12.04
CA GLY A 152 7.61 9.59 11.58
C GLY A 152 8.24 10.34 10.41
N HIS A 153 9.41 9.92 9.89
CA HIS A 153 9.98 10.56 8.72
C HIS A 153 9.30 10.08 7.42
N VAL A 154 9.58 10.81 6.32
CA VAL A 154 9.06 10.52 4.99
C VAL A 154 10.19 10.57 3.97
N GLU A 155 10.23 9.60 3.08
CA GLU A 155 11.16 9.55 1.95
C GLU A 155 10.42 9.55 0.62
N MET A 156 11.02 10.23 -0.36
CA MET A 156 10.63 10.11 -1.76
C MET A 156 11.50 9.07 -2.43
N HIS A 157 10.91 7.98 -2.90
CA HIS A 157 11.61 6.92 -3.62
C HIS A 157 11.30 6.98 -5.11
N LYS A 158 12.34 7.12 -5.94
CA LYS A 158 12.24 7.09 -7.40
C LYS A 158 12.29 5.63 -7.87
N TRP A 159 11.18 5.15 -8.41
CA TRP A 159 11.10 3.78 -8.95
C TRP A 159 12.00 3.62 -10.16
N LEU A 160 12.75 2.53 -10.21
CA LEU A 160 13.76 2.24 -11.22
C LEU A 160 13.23 1.32 -12.32
N ASP A 161 12.31 0.42 -11.98
CA ASP A 161 11.80 -0.58 -12.91
C ASP A 161 10.53 -0.08 -13.60
N GLN A 162 10.49 -0.16 -14.94
CA GLN A 162 9.32 0.23 -15.73
C GLN A 162 8.06 -0.55 -15.34
N ARG A 163 8.22 -1.78 -14.86
CA ARG A 163 7.10 -2.61 -14.39
C ARG A 163 6.49 -2.07 -13.09
N THR A 164 7.21 -1.26 -12.31
CA THR A 164 6.71 -0.62 -11.09
C THR A 164 5.98 0.71 -11.38
N ILE A 165 6.12 1.25 -12.59
CA ILE A 165 5.52 2.53 -13.01
C ILE A 165 4.52 2.37 -14.17
N PRO A 166 3.53 1.45 -14.08
CA PRO A 166 2.56 1.29 -15.14
C PRO A 166 1.78 2.60 -15.38
N ALA A 167 1.22 2.73 -16.58
CA ALA A 167 0.33 3.84 -16.89
C ALA A 167 -0.97 3.72 -16.08
N TRP A 168 -1.47 4.85 -15.62
CA TRP A 168 -2.76 4.95 -14.94
C TRP A 168 -3.89 5.17 -15.95
N ASN A 169 -4.85 4.24 -15.98
CA ASN A 169 -5.92 4.14 -16.98
C ASN A 169 -7.34 4.29 -16.41
N ASN A 170 -7.50 4.36 -15.08
CA ASN A 170 -8.81 4.27 -14.39
C ASN A 170 -9.51 2.93 -14.66
N SER A 171 -8.74 1.85 -14.62
CA SER A 171 -9.21 0.47 -14.81
C SER A 171 -8.33 -0.45 -13.98
N LYS A 172 -8.87 -1.56 -13.45
CA LYS A 172 -8.08 -2.43 -12.56
C LYS A 172 -6.84 -2.97 -13.26
N LEU A 173 -5.68 -2.84 -12.61
CA LEU A 173 -4.46 -3.54 -12.99
C LEU A 173 -4.54 -5.01 -12.58
N LYS A 174 -3.77 -5.84 -13.30
CA LYS A 174 -3.51 -7.21 -12.86
C LYS A 174 -2.53 -7.16 -11.69
N LEU A 175 -2.92 -7.76 -10.58
CA LEU A 175 -2.12 -7.87 -9.35
C LEU A 175 -1.44 -9.23 -9.26
N ALA A 176 -0.51 -9.37 -8.30
CA ALA A 176 0.27 -10.60 -8.09
C ALA A 176 0.92 -11.11 -9.39
N VAL A 177 1.72 -10.25 -10.02
CA VAL A 177 2.40 -10.55 -11.28
C VAL A 177 3.88 -10.81 -11.07
N SER A 178 4.43 -11.72 -11.88
CA SER A 178 5.88 -11.97 -11.90
C SER A 178 6.63 -10.71 -12.34
N SER A 179 7.67 -10.36 -11.58
CA SER A 179 8.55 -9.23 -11.86
C SER A 179 10.01 -9.59 -11.55
N PRO A 180 10.61 -10.52 -12.32
CA PRO A 180 11.97 -11.01 -12.08
C PRO A 180 12.98 -9.86 -12.01
N ASN A 181 13.90 -9.91 -11.04
CA ASN A 181 14.98 -8.94 -10.83
C ASN A 181 14.52 -7.49 -10.57
N ASN A 182 13.26 -7.28 -10.16
CA ASN A 182 12.75 -5.94 -9.90
C ASN A 182 13.37 -5.35 -8.62
N LYS A 183 14.23 -4.34 -8.79
CA LYS A 183 14.95 -3.67 -7.70
C LYS A 183 14.03 -2.88 -6.76
N ASP A 184 12.92 -2.37 -7.27
CA ASP A 184 11.95 -1.64 -6.45
C ASP A 184 11.25 -2.58 -5.46
N MET A 185 10.94 -3.81 -5.89
CA MET A 185 10.33 -4.82 -5.01
C MET A 185 11.32 -5.36 -3.97
N ILE A 186 12.61 -5.39 -4.29
CA ILE A 186 13.67 -5.67 -3.31
C ILE A 186 13.71 -4.55 -2.26
N PHE A 187 13.75 -3.29 -2.70
CA PHE A 187 13.72 -2.13 -1.81
C PHE A 187 12.48 -2.15 -0.90
N MET A 188 11.29 -2.37 -1.46
CA MET A 188 10.06 -2.41 -0.66
C MET A 188 10.06 -3.57 0.33
N SER A 189 10.57 -4.75 -0.06
CA SER A 189 10.71 -5.88 0.87
C SER A 189 11.64 -5.54 2.04
N GLN A 190 12.77 -4.87 1.79
CA GLN A 190 13.73 -4.49 2.83
C GLN A 190 13.13 -3.54 3.89
N HIS A 191 12.09 -2.78 3.54
CA HIS A 191 11.42 -1.83 4.43
C HIS A 191 10.05 -2.35 4.93
N SER A 192 9.62 -3.55 4.52
CA SER A 192 8.32 -4.12 4.91
C SER A 192 8.36 -4.82 6.26
N SER A 193 9.27 -5.77 6.44
CA SER A 193 9.33 -6.64 7.62
C SER A 193 10.69 -7.32 7.74
N VAL A 194 10.88 -8.10 8.81
CA VAL A 194 12.04 -8.96 9.04
C VAL A 194 11.57 -10.36 9.44
N ARG A 195 12.45 -11.37 9.33
CA ARG A 195 12.12 -12.76 9.69
C ARG A 195 11.66 -12.89 11.12
N LEU A 196 10.65 -13.74 11.35
CA LEU A 196 10.19 -14.06 12.69
C LEU A 196 11.26 -14.83 13.48
N HIS A 197 11.95 -15.75 12.84
CA HIS A 197 13.02 -16.55 13.42
C HIS A 197 14.36 -16.22 12.75
N SER A 198 15.41 -16.10 13.55
CA SER A 198 16.78 -16.08 13.04
C SER A 198 17.15 -17.51 12.65
N ASP A 199 17.53 -17.73 11.40
CA ASP A 199 18.14 -19.00 10.96
C ASP A 199 19.55 -19.15 11.55
#